data_AF-A0A382ZIH8-F1
#
_entry.id   AF-A0A382ZIH8-F1
#
_cell.length_a   1.000
_cell.length_b   1.000
_cell.length_c   1.000
_cell.angle_alpha   90.00
_cell.angle_beta   90.00
_cell.angle_gamma   90.00
#
_symmetry.space_group_name_H-M   'P 1'
#
loop_
_entity.id
_entity.type
_entity.pdbx_description
1 polymer ?
#
loop_
_entity_poly.entity_id
_entity_poly.type
_entity_poly.pdbx_seq_one_letter_code
_entity_poly.pdbx_strand_id
1 'polypeptide(L)'
;MSAKLQIDPHHARYQSKGAIITLQQLLVQRYAAKTLEYLAHTRSIAGISGLHLSKMRGRGIDFEEFRPYQPGDDIRLIDWRVTARTSRPVTKVFREE
;
A
#
# COMPACT_ATOMS: atom_id res chain seq x y z
N MET A 1 30.48 -2.11 2.81
CA MET A 1 30.48 -1.04 1.77
C MET A 1 29.06 -0.94 1.23
N SER A 2 28.33 0.12 1.60
CA SER A 2 26.94 0.33 1.16
C SER A 2 26.97 0.78 -0.30
N ALA A 3 26.47 -0.07 -1.21
CA ALA A 3 26.26 0.33 -2.60
C ALA A 3 25.26 1.48 -2.60
N LYS A 4 25.73 2.69 -2.89
CA LYS A 4 24.83 3.82 -3.15
C LYS A 4 23.95 3.40 -4.31
N LEU A 5 22.67 3.18 -4.05
CA LEU A 5 21.67 2.95 -5.07
C LEU A 5 21.69 4.19 -5.98
N GLN A 6 22.33 4.09 -7.14
CA GLN A 6 22.31 5.18 -8.12
C GLN A 6 20.88 5.26 -8.63
N ILE A 7 20.10 6.15 -8.03
CA ILE A 7 18.78 6.52 -8.52
C ILE A 7 19.00 7.08 -9.93
N ASP A 8 18.34 6.48 -10.92
CA ASP A 8 18.39 6.92 -12.31
C ASP A 8 18.22 8.46 -12.38
N PRO A 9 19.12 9.20 -13.06
CA PRO A 9 19.02 10.65 -13.21
C PRO A 9 17.68 11.12 -13.81
N HIS A 10 16.92 10.22 -14.45
CA HIS A 10 15.58 10.48 -14.97
C HIS A 10 14.45 10.05 -14.02
N HIS A 11 14.72 9.83 -12.73
CA HIS A 11 13.73 9.41 -11.74
C HIS A 11 12.43 10.24 -11.74
N ALA A 12 12.53 11.53 -12.03
CA ALA A 12 11.38 12.43 -12.16
C ALA A 12 10.36 11.98 -13.22
N ARG A 13 10.78 11.28 -14.28
CA ARG A 13 9.88 10.73 -15.32
C ARG A 13 9.03 9.57 -14.81
N TYR A 14 9.47 8.93 -13.74
CA TYR A 14 8.76 7.84 -13.06
C TYR A 14 7.88 8.35 -11.91
N GLN A 15 7.74 9.65 -11.69
CA GLN A 15 6.86 10.14 -10.62
C GLN A 15 5.41 10.18 -11.10
N SER A 16 4.56 9.35 -10.50
CA SER A 16 3.10 9.48 -10.60
C SER A 16 2.55 10.27 -9.39
N LYS A 17 1.52 11.09 -9.61
CA LYS A 17 0.79 11.76 -8.52
C LYS A 17 -0.17 10.76 -7.85
N GLY A 18 0.36 9.91 -6.96
CA GLY A 18 -0.44 9.07 -6.06
C GLY A 18 -1.34 8.05 -6.76
N ALA A 19 -2.62 7.99 -6.34
CA ALA A 19 -3.60 6.95 -6.72
C ALA A 19 -4.09 7.01 -8.19
N ILE A 20 -3.68 8.01 -8.96
CA ILE A 20 -4.06 8.17 -10.36
C ILE A 20 -2.84 7.87 -11.24
N ILE A 21 -2.95 6.85 -12.08
CA ILE A 21 -1.89 6.46 -13.00
C ILE A 21 -2.47 6.16 -14.38
N THR A 22 -1.85 6.75 -15.41
CA THR A 22 -2.19 6.51 -16.81
C THR A 22 -1.45 5.29 -17.35
N LEU A 23 -1.95 4.71 -18.46
CA LEU A 23 -1.29 3.60 -19.13
C LEU A 23 0.15 3.96 -19.53
N GLN A 24 0.37 5.17 -20.03
CA GLN A 24 1.69 5.67 -20.42
C GLN A 24 2.63 5.69 -19.22
N GLN A 25 2.17 6.17 -18.06
CA GLN A 25 2.94 6.15 -16.82
C GLN A 25 3.26 4.72 -16.37
N LEU A 26 2.30 3.78 -16.46
CA LEU A 26 2.53 2.35 -16.15
C LEU A 26 3.59 1.72 -17.04
N LEU A 27 3.55 1.99 -18.35
CA LEU A 27 4.53 1.47 -19.31
C LEU A 27 5.94 1.98 -19.00
N VAL A 28 6.06 3.25 -18.57
CA VAL A 28 7.31 3.86 -18.16
C VAL A 28 7.83 3.25 -16.84
N GLN A 29 6.95 2.96 -15.87
CA GLN A 29 7.34 2.24 -14.63
C GLN A 29 7.90 0.83 -14.90
N ARG A 30 7.37 0.12 -15.90
CA ARG A 30 7.86 -1.23 -16.24
C ARG A 30 9.34 -1.23 -16.62
N TYR A 31 9.83 -0.14 -17.21
CA TYR A 31 11.25 0.00 -17.54
C TYR A 31 12.09 0.26 -16.28
N ALA A 32 11.66 1.17 -15.41
CA ALA A 32 12.33 1.44 -14.14
C ALA A 32 12.35 0.23 -13.18
N ALA A 33 11.28 -0.58 -13.18
CA ALA A 33 11.23 -1.79 -12.37
C ALA A 33 12.25 -2.84 -12.80
N LYS A 34 12.68 -2.86 -14.06
CA LYS A 34 13.75 -3.76 -14.53
C LYS A 34 15.13 -3.34 -14.04
N THR A 35 15.35 -2.05 -13.80
CA THR A 35 16.64 -1.52 -13.31
C THR A 35 16.76 -1.62 -11.79
N LEU A 36 15.68 -1.91 -11.08
CA LEU A 36 15.74 -2.31 -9.69
C LEU A 36 16.36 -3.71 -9.66
N GLU A 37 17.68 -3.76 -9.42
CA GLU A 37 18.29 -4.99 -8.92
C GLU A 37 17.45 -5.42 -7.73
N TYR A 38 16.88 -6.61 -7.85
CA TYR A 38 16.05 -7.21 -6.84
C TYR A 38 16.95 -7.40 -5.61
N LEU A 39 17.04 -6.39 -4.74
CA LEU A 39 17.46 -6.60 -3.36
C LEU A 39 16.55 -7.71 -2.90
N ALA A 40 17.16 -8.89 -2.77
CA ALA A 40 16.50 -10.18 -2.74
C ALA A 40 15.21 -10.05 -1.98
N HIS A 41 14.10 -10.56 -2.55
CA HIS A 41 12.87 -10.82 -1.84
C HIS A 41 13.27 -11.38 -0.47
N THR A 42 13.34 -10.53 0.55
CA THR A 42 13.21 -10.99 1.91
C THR A 42 11.78 -11.41 1.88
N ARG A 43 11.55 -12.70 1.59
CA ARG A 43 10.23 -13.32 1.59
C ARG A 43 9.56 -12.69 2.79
N SER A 44 8.46 -11.99 2.58
CA SER A 44 7.71 -11.43 3.68
C SER A 44 7.56 -12.58 4.68
N ILE A 45 8.14 -12.45 5.87
CA ILE A 45 7.90 -13.37 6.98
C ILE A 45 6.49 -13.10 7.53
N ALA A 46 5.55 -12.70 6.66
CA ALA A 46 4.15 -13.00 6.83
C ALA A 46 3.97 -14.48 6.47
N GLY A 47 4.60 -15.35 7.26
CA GLY A 47 4.23 -16.75 7.30
C GLY A 47 2.78 -16.78 7.76
N ILE A 48 1.87 -17.05 6.82
CA ILE A 48 0.56 -17.66 7.07
C ILE A 48 -0.06 -17.22 8.40
N SER A 49 -0.41 -15.94 8.53
CA SER A 49 -1.33 -15.54 9.58
C SER A 49 -2.74 -15.91 9.12
N GLY A 50 -3.24 -17.04 9.60
CA GLY A 50 -4.51 -17.61 9.17
C GLY A 50 -4.82 -18.99 9.75
N LEU A 51 -3.83 -19.68 10.34
CA LEU A 51 -4.07 -20.97 11.02
C LEU A 51 -4.38 -20.85 12.52
N HIS A 52 -4.31 -19.65 13.11
CA HIS A 52 -4.74 -19.47 14.48
C HIS A 52 -6.21 -19.05 14.50
N LEU A 53 -7.10 -20.04 14.50
CA LEU A 53 -8.50 -19.80 14.84
C LEU A 53 -8.54 -19.27 16.27
N SER A 54 -8.86 -17.99 16.45
CA SER A 54 -9.08 -17.43 17.78
C SER A 54 -10.14 -18.27 18.50
N LYS A 55 -9.80 -18.82 19.68
CA LYS A 55 -10.78 -19.50 20.54
C LYS A 55 -11.83 -18.53 21.10
N MET A 56 -11.56 -17.23 21.05
CA MET A 56 -12.56 -16.19 21.31
C MET A 56 -13.29 -15.84 20.02
N ARG A 57 -14.62 -15.99 20.02
CA ARG A 57 -15.49 -15.21 19.14
C ARG A 57 -15.25 -13.74 19.52
N GLY A 58 -14.44 -13.04 18.73
CA GLY A 58 -14.25 -11.60 18.92
C GLY A 58 -15.60 -10.91 18.89
N ARG A 59 -15.83 -9.94 19.78
CA ARG A 59 -16.95 -9.01 19.61
C ARG A 59 -16.80 -8.38 18.24
N GLY A 60 -17.89 -8.33 17.49
CA GLY A 60 -17.89 -7.90 16.09
C GLY A 60 -17.24 -6.53 16.00
N ILE A 61 -16.15 -6.44 15.24
CA ILE A 61 -15.56 -5.16 14.88
C ILE A 61 -16.52 -4.59 13.83
N ASP A 62 -17.56 -3.90 14.29
CA ASP A 62 -18.61 -3.39 13.42
C ASP A 62 -18.07 -2.21 12.64
N PHE A 63 -18.25 -2.25 11.33
CA PHE A 63 -17.88 -1.15 10.46
C PHE A 63 -18.70 0.08 10.84
N GLU A 64 -18.01 1.17 11.16
CA GLU A 64 -18.65 2.42 11.56
C GLU A 64 -18.80 3.32 10.33
N GLU A 65 -17.68 3.74 9.73
CA GLU A 65 -17.70 4.67 8.60
C GLU A 65 -16.42 4.69 7.75
N PHE A 66 -16.53 5.38 6.61
CA PHE A 66 -15.41 5.79 5.79
C PHE A 66 -15.00 7.21 6.16
N ARG A 67 -13.76 7.37 6.64
CA ARG A 67 -13.20 8.67 7.03
C ARG A 67 -12.04 9.06 6.12
N PRO A 68 -11.84 10.35 5.79
CA PRO A 68 -10.59 10.79 5.18
C PRO A 68 -9.39 10.37 6.03
N TYR A 69 -8.35 9.84 5.38
CA TYR A 69 -7.12 9.45 6.05
C TYR A 69 -6.48 10.64 6.76
N GLN A 70 -6.02 10.43 7.98
CA GLN A 70 -5.22 11.38 8.73
C GLN A 70 -3.82 10.83 8.99
N PRO A 71 -2.77 11.67 9.03
CA PRO A 71 -1.45 11.23 9.44
C PRO A 71 -1.49 10.57 10.82
N GLY A 72 -1.07 9.31 10.92
CA GLY A 72 -1.16 8.50 12.13
C GLY A 72 -2.12 7.32 12.02
N ASP A 73 -3.02 7.33 11.02
CA ASP A 73 -3.85 6.18 10.71
C ASP A 73 -3.03 5.00 10.18
N ASP A 74 -3.43 3.77 10.50
CA ASP A 74 -2.82 2.58 9.89
C ASP A 74 -3.17 2.54 8.39
N ILE A 75 -2.14 2.60 7.55
CA ILE A 75 -2.21 2.52 6.08
C ILE A 75 -2.92 1.23 5.62
N ARG A 76 -2.88 0.15 6.42
CA ARG A 76 -3.59 -1.10 6.10
C ARG A 76 -5.11 -0.97 6.12
N LEU A 77 -5.62 0.04 6.81
CA LEU A 77 -7.05 0.32 6.90
C LEU A 77 -7.54 1.22 5.75
N ILE A 78 -6.64 1.68 4.86
CA ILE A 78 -7.01 2.47 3.68
C ILE A 78 -7.79 1.60 2.70
N ASP A 79 -8.97 2.07 2.32
CA ASP A 79 -9.73 1.50 1.22
C ASP A 79 -9.24 2.09 -0.11
N TRP A 80 -8.39 1.34 -0.79
CA TRP A 80 -7.82 1.75 -2.09
C TRP A 80 -8.87 1.86 -3.20
N ARG A 81 -9.99 1.15 -3.11
CA ARG A 81 -11.07 1.20 -4.12
C ARG A 81 -11.87 2.49 -3.99
N VAL A 82 -12.20 2.89 -2.77
CA VAL A 82 -12.85 4.18 -2.51
C VAL A 82 -11.87 5.31 -2.85
N THR A 83 -10.62 5.21 -2.39
CA THR A 83 -9.57 6.18 -2.68
C THR A 83 -9.38 6.40 -4.18
N ALA A 84 -9.42 5.34 -5.00
CA ALA A 84 -9.31 5.44 -6.45
C ALA A 84 -10.49 6.19 -7.09
N ARG A 85 -11.70 6.10 -6.51
CA ARG A 85 -12.90 6.81 -7.00
C ARG A 85 -12.93 8.27 -6.54
N THR A 86 -12.57 8.53 -5.29
CA THR A 86 -12.64 9.87 -4.69
C THR A 86 -11.38 10.69 -4.91
N SER A 87 -10.29 10.07 -5.40
CA SER A 87 -8.95 10.67 -5.53
C SER A 87 -8.39 11.24 -4.22
N ARG A 88 -8.91 10.80 -3.08
CA ARG A 88 -8.50 11.20 -1.73
C ARG A 88 -8.38 9.95 -0.86
N PRO A 89 -7.29 9.76 -0.10
CA PRO A 89 -7.15 8.57 0.74
C PRO A 89 -8.25 8.48 1.79
N VAL A 90 -8.90 7.33 1.87
CA VAL A 90 -10.01 7.05 2.80
C VAL A 90 -9.68 5.82 3.63
N THR A 91 -9.84 5.92 4.94
CA THR A 91 -9.61 4.85 5.93
C THR A 91 -10.94 4.28 6.40
N LYS A 92 -11.01 2.96 6.61
CA LYS A 92 -12.14 2.32 7.28
C LYS A 92 -12.00 2.44 8.80
N VAL A 93 -13.03 3.00 9.44
CA VAL A 93 -13.12 3.05 10.90
C VAL A 93 -14.06 1.93 11.34
N PHE A 94 -13.67 1.26 12.41
CA PHE A 94 -14.46 0.20 13.00
C PHE A 94 -14.60 0.45 14.50
N ARG A 95 -15.76 0.09 15.05
CA ARG A 95 -16.07 0.19 16.47
C ARG A 95 -16.09 -1.20 17.09
N GLU A 96 -15.53 -1.31 18.29
CA GLU A 96 -15.61 -2.53 19.11
C GLU A 96 -16.80 -2.37 20.07
N GLU A 97 -17.82 -3.22 19.96
CA GLU A 97 -18.89 -3.37 20.97
C GLU A 97 -18.44 -4.19 22.19
#